data_AF-A0A8T3Q589-F1
#
_entry.id   AF-A0A8T3Q589-F1
#
_cell.length_a   1.000
_cell.length_b   1.000
_cell.length_c   1.000
_cell.angle_alpha   90.00
_cell.angle_beta   90.00
_cell.angle_gamma   90.00
#
_symmetry.space_group_name_H-M   'P 1'
#
loop_
_entity.id
_entity.type
_entity.pdbx_description
1 polymer ?
#
loop_
_entity_poly.entity_id
_entity_poly.type
_entity_poly.pdbx_seq_one_letter_code
_entity_poly.pdbx_strand_id
1 'polypeptide(L)'
;MPFPGSGIAKGMATTFRNFFAPKVTRQYPEVRPEIPDRWRGRLDLIYDPFGEHKCEVCFQCAQVCPVEAIDMSGFDSEGNRIRFGMPEIYDERKDANAYRRAGLPARPMRNPARWDEEIDTPFVDGVVDGYGGRPEALIAIFRAIGDRYGYLPERALRRVSDRMSIHWAQVFGAAGLGGFRLLPTEGHLVTVCDCASCRFAGGDRLLNALEEELGIRAGETTADGRFSLETRPDVGAGATSPAMRIDTLVYGPLTVDKALHIVAQRRVTTSAGSRA
;
A
#
# COMPACT_ATOMS: atom_id res chain seq x y z
N MET A 1 3.26 21.91 -51.11
CA MET A 1 3.01 22.67 -49.87
C MET A 1 1.64 22.28 -49.35
N PRO A 2 1.51 21.79 -48.10
CA PRO A 2 0.19 21.52 -47.54
C PRO A 2 -0.57 22.84 -47.39
N PHE A 3 -1.81 22.91 -47.87
CA PHE A 3 -2.67 24.08 -47.72
C PHE A 3 -2.89 24.39 -46.22
N PRO A 4 -2.83 25.66 -45.80
CA PRO A 4 -3.14 26.04 -44.43
C PRO A 4 -4.57 25.58 -44.08
N GLY A 5 -4.72 24.88 -42.95
CA GLY A 5 -6.00 24.33 -42.51
C GLY A 5 -6.28 22.86 -42.88
N SER A 6 -5.42 22.23 -43.70
CA SER A 6 -5.55 20.80 -44.05
C SER A 6 -5.55 19.86 -42.83
N GLY A 7 -4.80 20.20 -41.77
CA GLY A 7 -4.82 19.47 -40.50
C GLY A 7 -6.17 19.58 -39.76
N ILE A 8 -6.78 20.77 -39.77
CA ILE A 8 -8.08 21.01 -39.13
C ILE A 8 -9.19 20.26 -39.88
N ALA A 9 -9.19 20.32 -41.21
CA ALA A 9 -10.15 19.60 -42.05
C ALA A 9 -10.06 18.07 -41.83
N LYS A 10 -8.84 17.53 -41.73
CA LYS A 10 -8.61 16.11 -41.42
C LYS A 10 -9.08 15.74 -40.02
N GLY A 11 -8.87 16.62 -39.03
CA GLY A 11 -9.37 16.46 -37.66
C GLY A 11 -10.90 16.43 -37.62
N MET A 12 -11.56 17.43 -38.20
CA MET A 12 -13.02 17.49 -38.25
C MET A 12 -13.63 16.30 -38.99
N ALA A 13 -13.06 15.88 -40.12
CA ALA A 13 -13.51 14.71 -40.86
C ALA A 13 -13.40 13.41 -40.03
N THR A 14 -12.32 13.27 -39.25
CA THR A 14 -12.12 12.12 -38.35
C THR A 14 -13.12 12.13 -37.20
N THR A 15 -13.32 13.29 -36.57
CA THR A 15 -14.32 13.46 -35.50
C THR A 15 -15.71 13.15 -36.00
N PHE A 16 -16.10 13.68 -37.15
CA PHE A 16 -17.43 13.44 -37.73
C PHE A 16 -17.63 11.95 -38.07
N ARG A 17 -16.60 11.29 -38.60
CA ARG A 17 -16.63 9.85 -38.88
C ARG A 17 -16.81 9.02 -37.61
N ASN A 18 -16.12 9.37 -36.52
CA ASN A 18 -16.22 8.65 -35.25
C ASN A 18 -17.45 9.02 -34.42
N PHE A 19 -18.08 10.19 -34.67
CA PHE A 19 -19.27 10.62 -33.95
C PHE A 19 -20.48 9.71 -34.21
N PHE A 20 -20.60 9.18 -35.44
CA PHE A 20 -21.63 8.22 -35.82
C PHE A 20 -21.20 6.76 -35.71
N ALA A 21 -19.93 6.50 -35.34
CA ALA A 21 -19.51 5.14 -35.06
C ALA A 21 -20.21 4.65 -33.78
N PRO A 22 -20.65 3.38 -33.73
CA PRO A 22 -21.25 2.83 -32.53
C PRO A 22 -20.25 2.95 -31.38
N LYS A 23 -20.68 3.54 -30.26
CA LYS A 23 -19.87 3.61 -29.04
C LYS A 23 -19.68 2.18 -28.53
N VAL A 24 -18.53 1.58 -28.83
CA VAL A 24 -18.09 0.28 -28.29
C VAL A 24 -17.61 0.45 -26.84
N THR A 25 -18.33 1.25 -26.05
CA THR A 25 -18.07 1.40 -24.63
C THR A 25 -19.03 0.45 -23.92
N ARG A 26 -18.53 -0.70 -23.50
CA ARG A 26 -19.31 -1.62 -22.65
C ARG A 26 -19.52 -0.91 -21.31
N GLN A 27 -20.78 -0.78 -20.87
CA GLN A 27 -21.09 -0.22 -19.55
C GLN A 27 -20.63 -1.21 -18.49
N TYR A 28 -19.57 -0.88 -17.75
CA TYR A 28 -19.10 -1.63 -16.60
C TYR A 28 -19.70 -0.97 -15.35
N PRO A 29 -20.32 -1.73 -14.42
CA PRO A 29 -20.23 -3.18 -14.23
C PRO A 29 -21.36 -4.04 -14.84
N GLU A 30 -22.36 -3.45 -15.51
CA GLU A 30 -23.59 -4.14 -15.93
C GLU A 30 -23.38 -5.11 -17.10
N VAL A 31 -22.55 -4.72 -18.07
CA VAL A 31 -22.24 -5.54 -19.26
C VAL A 31 -20.96 -6.33 -18.99
N ARG A 32 -21.12 -7.59 -18.59
CA ARG A 32 -19.99 -8.53 -18.43
C ARG A 32 -19.33 -8.78 -19.79
N PRO A 33 -18.00 -8.69 -19.90
CA PRO A 33 -17.34 -9.00 -21.16
C PRO A 33 -17.53 -10.48 -21.51
N GLU A 34 -17.78 -10.76 -22.78
CA GLU A 34 -17.63 -12.12 -23.31
C GLU A 34 -16.17 -12.52 -23.23
N ILE A 35 -15.90 -13.50 -22.39
CA ILE A 35 -14.60 -14.08 -22.16
C ILE A 35 -14.40 -15.16 -23.23
N PRO A 36 -13.40 -15.07 -24.12
CA PRO A 36 -13.12 -16.12 -25.09
C PRO A 36 -12.83 -17.46 -24.40
N ASP A 37 -13.19 -18.59 -25.01
CA ASP A 37 -12.94 -19.94 -24.44
C ASP A 37 -11.46 -20.22 -24.10
N ARG A 38 -10.54 -19.46 -24.72
CA ARG A 38 -9.08 -19.56 -24.52
C ARG A 38 -8.55 -18.63 -23.42
N TRP A 39 -9.41 -17.77 -22.86
CA TRP A 39 -9.03 -16.87 -21.78
C TRP A 39 -8.86 -17.67 -20.50
N ARG A 40 -7.60 -17.91 -20.13
CA ARG A 40 -7.25 -18.53 -18.86
C ARG A 40 -6.76 -17.47 -17.90
N GLY A 41 -7.67 -16.58 -17.49
CA GLY A 41 -7.47 -15.68 -16.35
C GLY A 41 -7.57 -16.37 -14.99
N ARG A 42 -7.58 -17.72 -14.96
CA ARG A 42 -7.57 -18.54 -13.75
C ARG A 42 -6.38 -19.47 -13.81
N LEU A 43 -5.45 -19.33 -12.86
CA LEU A 43 -4.46 -20.35 -12.57
C LEU A 43 -5.22 -21.56 -12.06
N ASP A 44 -5.20 -22.65 -12.83
CA ASP A 44 -5.88 -23.89 -12.50
C ASP A 44 -4.86 -25.03 -12.50
N LEU A 45 -4.88 -25.84 -11.44
CA LEU A 45 -4.06 -27.03 -11.36
C LEU A 45 -4.77 -28.10 -12.19
N ILE A 46 -4.30 -28.30 -13.42
CA ILE A 46 -4.89 -29.29 -14.32
C ILE A 46 -4.58 -30.68 -13.75
N TYR A 47 -5.61 -31.45 -13.44
CA TYR A 47 -5.48 -32.85 -13.05
C TYR A 47 -5.48 -33.74 -14.30
N ASP A 48 -4.79 -34.87 -14.21
CA ASP A 48 -4.88 -35.95 -15.17
C ASP A 48 -6.12 -36.83 -14.90
N PRO A 49 -6.46 -37.77 -15.80
CA PRO A 49 -7.58 -38.69 -15.59
C PRO A 49 -7.43 -39.63 -14.38
N PHE A 50 -6.25 -39.70 -13.76
CA PHE A 50 -5.94 -40.54 -12.60
C PHE A 50 -5.99 -39.75 -11.28
N GLY A 51 -6.22 -38.43 -11.34
CA GLY A 51 -6.32 -37.55 -10.17
C GLY A 51 -4.98 -36.94 -9.73
N GLU A 52 -3.91 -37.12 -10.50
CA GLU A 52 -2.61 -36.48 -10.27
C GLU A 52 -2.55 -35.11 -10.93
N HIS A 53 -1.80 -34.17 -10.33
CA HIS A 53 -1.63 -32.84 -10.90
C HIS A 53 -0.62 -32.88 -12.06
N LYS A 54 -0.94 -32.25 -13.19
CA LYS A 54 -0.01 -32.07 -14.33
C LYS A 54 1.07 -31.01 -14.10
N CYS A 55 1.21 -30.50 -12.88
CA CYS A 55 2.23 -29.52 -12.57
C CYS A 55 3.61 -30.20 -12.58
N GLU A 56 4.48 -29.82 -13.52
CA GLU A 56 5.88 -30.28 -13.58
C GLU A 56 6.80 -29.55 -12.57
N VAL A 57 6.22 -28.73 -11.70
CA VAL A 57 6.93 -28.02 -10.64
C VAL A 57 8.04 -27.09 -11.18
N CYS A 58 7.78 -26.39 -12.30
CA CYS A 58 8.72 -25.42 -12.87
C CYS A 58 8.88 -24.12 -12.07
N PHE A 59 8.03 -23.92 -11.04
CA PHE A 59 8.02 -22.78 -10.11
C PHE A 59 7.73 -21.39 -10.71
N GLN A 60 7.48 -21.27 -12.01
CA GLN A 60 7.27 -19.98 -12.66
C GLN A 60 6.11 -19.18 -12.04
N CYS A 61 5.03 -19.86 -11.63
CA CYS A 61 3.88 -19.21 -10.98
C CYS A 61 4.23 -18.61 -9.61
N ALA A 62 5.06 -19.29 -8.82
CA ALA A 62 5.52 -18.80 -7.52
C ALA A 62 6.55 -17.68 -7.66
N GLN A 63 7.39 -17.73 -8.71
CA GLN A 63 8.39 -16.70 -9.03
C GLN A 63 7.76 -15.39 -9.54
N VAL A 64 6.72 -15.48 -10.38
CA VAL A 64 6.06 -14.30 -10.96
C VAL A 64 5.05 -13.64 -10.02
N CYS A 65 4.69 -14.30 -8.90
CA CYS A 65 3.65 -13.81 -8.01
C CYS A 65 4.13 -12.56 -7.26
N PRO A 66 3.64 -11.35 -7.61
CA PRO A 66 4.20 -10.11 -7.11
C PRO A 66 3.86 -9.85 -5.65
N VAL A 67 2.82 -10.49 -5.13
CA VAL A 67 2.34 -10.39 -3.73
C VAL A 67 2.60 -11.67 -2.94
N GLU A 68 3.33 -12.62 -3.54
CA GLU A 68 3.66 -13.90 -2.92
C GLU A 68 2.47 -14.72 -2.39
N ALA A 69 1.30 -14.60 -3.01
CA ALA A 69 0.12 -15.39 -2.68
C ALA A 69 0.21 -16.88 -3.10
N ILE A 70 1.14 -17.23 -3.99
CA ILE A 70 1.35 -18.61 -4.45
C ILE A 70 2.69 -19.10 -3.90
N ASP A 71 2.67 -19.93 -2.86
CA ASP A 71 3.88 -20.55 -2.31
C ASP A 71 4.02 -22.00 -2.80
N MET A 72 5.24 -22.37 -3.19
CA MET A 72 5.62 -23.73 -3.51
C MET A 72 6.79 -24.10 -2.60
N SER A 73 6.57 -25.09 -1.74
CA SER A 73 7.59 -25.56 -0.81
C SER A 73 7.86 -27.06 -0.96
N GLY A 74 9.08 -27.47 -0.63
CA GLY A 74 9.54 -28.86 -0.64
C GLY A 74 10.62 -29.08 0.41
N PHE A 75 11.29 -30.22 0.37
CA PHE A 75 12.43 -30.51 1.26
C PHE A 75 13.63 -30.94 0.41
N ASP A 76 14.84 -30.50 0.77
CA ASP A 76 16.07 -30.96 0.12
C ASP A 76 16.49 -32.35 0.65
N SER A 77 17.55 -32.91 0.07
CA SER A 77 18.12 -34.19 0.51
C SER A 77 18.68 -34.16 1.95
N GLU A 78 18.87 -32.96 2.52
CA GLU A 78 19.34 -32.74 3.88
C GLU A 78 18.18 -32.50 4.85
N GLY A 79 16.92 -32.55 4.38
CA GLY A 79 15.72 -32.33 5.17
C GLY A 79 15.40 -30.85 5.42
N ASN A 80 16.13 -29.92 4.81
CA ASN A 80 15.82 -28.50 4.94
C ASN A 80 14.57 -28.18 4.11
N ARG A 81 13.65 -27.43 4.70
CA ARG A 81 12.51 -26.88 3.97
C ARG A 81 13.03 -25.91 2.92
N ILE A 82 12.65 -26.16 1.68
CA ILE A 82 12.90 -25.32 0.52
C ILE A 82 11.63 -24.54 0.24
N ARG A 83 11.74 -23.22 0.02
CA ARG A 83 10.71 -22.45 -0.69
C ARG A 83 11.21 -21.99 -2.06
N PHE A 84 10.31 -21.93 -3.04
CA PHE A 84 10.61 -21.45 -4.39
C PHE A 84 9.91 -20.11 -4.64
N GLY A 85 10.70 -19.07 -4.95
CA GLY A 85 10.26 -17.69 -5.20
C GLY A 85 11.47 -16.75 -5.29
N MET A 86 11.26 -15.48 -5.63
CA MET A 86 12.33 -14.47 -5.57
C MET A 86 12.62 -14.18 -4.09
N PRO A 87 13.89 -14.10 -3.63
CA PRO A 87 14.23 -13.95 -2.20
C PRO A 87 13.84 -12.59 -1.57
N GLU A 88 13.17 -11.71 -2.31
CA GLU A 88 13.40 -10.27 -2.17
C GLU A 88 12.15 -9.48 -1.75
N ILE A 89 10.93 -10.00 -1.88
CA ILE A 89 9.73 -9.16 -1.78
C ILE A 89 9.04 -9.24 -0.39
N TYR A 90 8.76 -10.42 0.18
CA TYR A 90 8.02 -10.56 1.45
C TYR A 90 8.58 -11.60 2.45
N ASP A 91 8.16 -11.54 3.72
CA ASP A 91 8.80 -12.17 4.91
C ASP A 91 8.95 -13.70 4.84
N GLU A 92 7.93 -14.42 4.34
CA GLU A 92 7.87 -15.90 4.48
C GLU A 92 8.85 -16.70 3.60
N ARG A 93 9.45 -16.09 2.57
CA ARG A 93 10.34 -16.78 1.60
C ARG A 93 11.83 -16.45 1.75
N LYS A 94 12.20 -15.69 2.77
CA LYS A 94 13.59 -15.30 3.03
C LYS A 94 14.34 -16.39 3.81
N ASP A 95 14.26 -17.62 3.32
CA ASP A 95 15.10 -18.72 3.84
C ASP A 95 16.54 -18.57 3.30
N ALA A 96 17.51 -19.04 4.07
CA ALA A 96 18.92 -19.00 3.64
C ALA A 96 19.15 -19.79 2.33
N ASN A 97 18.22 -20.69 1.98
CA ASN A 97 18.28 -21.51 0.77
C ASN A 97 17.91 -20.73 -0.49
N ALA A 98 16.99 -19.75 -0.41
CA ALA A 98 16.64 -18.87 -1.53
C ALA A 98 17.83 -18.01 -1.97
N TYR A 99 18.57 -17.43 -1.01
CA TYR A 99 19.81 -16.69 -1.28
C TYR A 99 20.90 -17.59 -1.87
N ARG A 100 21.09 -18.80 -1.31
CA ARG A 100 22.06 -19.80 -1.80
C ARG A 100 21.83 -20.15 -3.28
N ARG A 101 20.57 -20.25 -3.72
CA ARG A 101 20.19 -20.62 -5.09
C ARG A 101 20.26 -19.48 -6.09
N ALA A 102 19.99 -18.26 -5.65
CA ALA A 102 20.13 -17.08 -6.50
C ALA A 102 21.61 -16.72 -6.78
N GLY A 103 22.57 -17.43 -6.16
CA GLY A 103 23.99 -17.09 -6.23
C GLY A 103 24.32 -15.76 -5.56
N LEU A 104 23.39 -15.24 -4.77
CA LEU A 104 23.53 -13.98 -4.06
C LEU A 104 24.05 -14.25 -2.65
N PRO A 105 25.02 -13.46 -2.15
CA PRO A 105 25.35 -13.51 -0.73
C PRO A 105 24.07 -13.20 0.06
N ALA A 106 23.78 -14.00 1.09
CA ALA A 106 22.70 -13.69 2.02
C ALA A 106 22.95 -12.29 2.60
N ARG A 107 22.16 -11.32 2.15
CA ARG A 107 22.21 -9.96 2.65
C ARG A 107 20.95 -9.77 3.49
N PRO A 108 21.05 -9.26 4.72
CA PRO A 108 19.88 -8.67 5.36
C PRO A 108 19.47 -7.49 4.48
N MET A 109 18.51 -7.72 3.58
CA MET A 109 17.87 -6.63 2.86
C MET A 109 17.12 -5.83 3.89
N ARG A 110 17.72 -4.73 4.33
CA ARG A 110 17.08 -3.69 5.13
C ARG A 110 16.06 -2.99 4.23
N ASN A 111 14.99 -3.70 3.89
CA ASN A 111 13.85 -3.14 3.19
C ASN A 111 13.25 -2.10 4.15
N PRO A 112 12.92 -0.89 3.68
CA PRO A 112 12.34 0.17 4.49
C PRO A 112 11.13 -0.27 5.32
N ALA A 113 10.48 -1.40 5.02
CA ALA A 113 9.33 -1.87 5.80
C ALA A 113 9.50 -2.58 7.14
N ARG A 114 10.72 -2.62 7.71
CA ARG A 114 10.96 -3.13 9.09
C ARG A 114 10.21 -4.46 9.37
N TRP A 115 10.32 -5.39 8.42
CA TRP A 115 9.50 -6.60 8.36
C TRP A 115 9.80 -7.61 9.47
N ASP A 116 10.99 -7.52 10.08
CA ASP A 116 11.42 -8.36 11.21
C ASP A 116 10.79 -7.95 12.55
N GLU A 117 10.07 -6.81 12.60
CA GLU A 117 9.51 -6.26 13.83
C GLU A 117 8.41 -7.19 14.39
N GLU A 118 8.52 -7.53 15.67
CA GLU A 118 7.50 -8.30 16.37
C GLU A 118 6.24 -7.45 16.52
N ILE A 119 5.11 -8.02 16.11
CA ILE A 119 3.80 -7.37 16.27
C ILE A 119 3.10 -7.91 17.52
N ASP A 120 2.32 -7.04 18.18
CA ASP A 120 1.40 -7.44 19.23
C ASP A 120 0.23 -8.21 18.62
N THR A 121 0.37 -9.54 18.54
CA THR A 121 -0.65 -10.44 17.98
C THR A 121 -1.94 -10.47 18.80
N PRO A 122 -1.94 -10.44 20.15
CA PRO A 122 -3.16 -10.29 20.94
C PRO A 122 -3.97 -9.03 20.59
N PHE A 123 -3.30 -7.90 20.33
CA PHE A 123 -3.99 -6.68 19.92
C PHE A 123 -4.69 -6.84 18.57
N VAL A 124 -3.98 -7.38 17.57
CA VAL A 124 -4.57 -7.58 16.22
C VAL A 124 -5.77 -8.52 16.31
N ASP A 125 -5.65 -9.62 17.05
CA ASP A 125 -6.74 -10.56 17.27
C ASP A 125 -7.93 -9.89 17.97
N GLY A 126 -7.68 -9.11 19.02
CA GLY A 126 -8.73 -8.37 19.73
C GLY A 126 -9.46 -7.34 18.85
N VAL A 127 -8.74 -6.67 17.94
CA VAL A 127 -9.35 -5.77 16.95
C VAL A 127 -10.26 -6.55 15.99
N VAL A 128 -9.77 -7.66 15.43
CA VAL A 128 -10.54 -8.50 14.50
C VAL A 128 -11.81 -9.04 15.17
N ASP A 129 -11.68 -9.53 16.40
CA ASP A 129 -12.79 -10.09 17.18
C ASP A 129 -13.82 -9.00 17.55
N GLY A 130 -13.36 -7.79 17.90
CA GLY A 130 -14.23 -6.65 18.21
C GLY A 130 -15.11 -6.20 17.02
N TYR A 131 -14.65 -6.39 15.79
CA TYR A 131 -15.42 -6.12 14.58
C TYR A 131 -16.15 -7.34 14.00
N GLY A 132 -16.06 -8.51 14.66
CA GLY A 132 -16.76 -9.73 14.32
C GLY A 132 -16.21 -10.47 13.08
N GLY A 133 -14.97 -10.19 12.67
CA GLY A 133 -14.28 -10.92 11.59
C GLY A 133 -14.94 -10.87 10.21
N ARG A 134 -15.82 -9.89 9.95
CA ARG A 134 -16.56 -9.79 8.67
C ARG A 134 -15.76 -9.04 7.59
N PRO A 135 -15.79 -9.47 6.32
CA PRO A 135 -15.05 -8.80 5.23
C PRO A 135 -15.38 -7.32 5.08
N GLU A 136 -16.59 -6.88 5.41
CA GLU A 136 -17.02 -5.49 5.33
C GLU A 136 -16.33 -4.60 6.37
N ALA A 137 -15.82 -5.20 7.46
CA ALA A 137 -15.12 -4.47 8.52
C ALA A 137 -13.62 -4.29 8.25
N LEU A 138 -13.11 -4.80 7.13
CA LEU A 138 -11.68 -4.82 6.83
C LEU A 138 -11.04 -3.42 6.88
N ILE A 139 -11.73 -2.40 6.34
CA ILE A 139 -11.27 -1.00 6.38
C ILE A 139 -11.19 -0.48 7.81
N ALA A 140 -12.15 -0.84 8.68
CA ALA A 140 -12.16 -0.42 10.07
C ALA A 140 -11.03 -1.10 10.86
N ILE A 141 -10.80 -2.39 10.62
CA ILE A 141 -9.69 -3.16 11.19
C ILE A 141 -8.35 -2.54 10.79
N PHE A 142 -8.17 -2.21 9.51
CA PHE A 142 -6.96 -1.53 9.03
C PHE A 142 -6.76 -0.15 9.67
N ARG A 143 -7.82 0.63 9.86
CA ARG A 143 -7.71 1.91 10.58
C ARG A 143 -7.22 1.70 12.01
N ALA A 144 -7.82 0.77 12.76
CA ALA A 144 -7.41 0.49 14.13
C ALA A 144 -5.95 -0.01 14.25
N ILE A 145 -5.49 -0.84 13.30
CA ILE A 145 -4.08 -1.27 13.23
C ILE A 145 -3.18 -0.08 12.90
N GLY A 146 -3.55 0.72 11.89
CA GLY A 146 -2.81 1.91 11.48
C GLY A 146 -2.73 2.98 12.57
N ASP A 147 -3.77 3.14 13.39
CA ASP A 147 -3.80 4.07 14.52
C ASP A 147 -2.84 3.64 15.65
N ARG A 148 -2.46 2.36 15.71
CA ARG A 148 -1.47 1.87 16.67
C ARG A 148 -0.04 1.98 16.12
N TYR A 149 0.18 1.51 14.90
CA TYR A 149 1.53 1.36 14.35
C TYR A 149 1.97 2.53 13.46
N GLY A 150 1.05 3.41 13.02
CA GLY A 150 1.31 4.47 12.04
C GLY A 150 1.40 3.98 10.59
N TYR A 151 1.42 2.66 10.37
CA TYR A 151 1.39 1.95 9.10
C TYR A 151 0.71 0.59 9.29
N LEU A 152 0.62 -0.22 8.24
CA LEU A 152 0.11 -1.59 8.27
C LEU A 152 1.26 -2.58 8.08
N PRO A 153 1.79 -3.17 9.17
CA PRO A 153 2.79 -4.22 9.08
C PRO A 153 2.25 -5.44 8.32
N GLU A 154 3.09 -6.07 7.50
CA GLU A 154 2.72 -7.27 6.74
C GLU A 154 2.22 -8.39 7.65
N ARG A 155 2.92 -8.63 8.76
CA ARG A 155 2.55 -9.63 9.76
C ARG A 155 1.16 -9.38 10.33
N ALA A 156 0.77 -8.12 10.51
CA ALA A 156 -0.55 -7.78 11.00
C ALA A 156 -1.61 -8.08 9.93
N LEU A 157 -1.32 -7.76 8.66
CA LEU A 157 -2.21 -8.08 7.54
C LEU A 157 -2.35 -9.60 7.32
N ARG A 158 -1.26 -10.37 7.41
CA ARG A 158 -1.29 -11.84 7.33
C ARG A 158 -2.10 -12.42 8.48
N ARG A 159 -1.90 -11.92 9.70
CA ARG A 159 -2.71 -12.33 10.86
C ARG A 159 -4.19 -12.05 10.65
N VAL A 160 -4.54 -10.90 10.08
CA VAL A 160 -5.92 -10.57 9.69
C VAL A 160 -6.45 -11.55 8.64
N SER A 161 -5.64 -11.87 7.62
CA SER A 161 -5.96 -12.89 6.59
C SER A 161 -6.32 -14.23 7.22
N ASP A 162 -5.48 -14.72 8.13
CA ASP A 162 -5.64 -16.00 8.82
C ASP A 162 -6.89 -15.99 9.72
N ARG A 163 -7.04 -14.96 10.55
CA ARG A 163 -8.14 -14.85 11.51
C ARG A 163 -9.51 -14.70 10.85
N MET A 164 -9.58 -13.96 9.74
CA MET A 164 -10.83 -13.75 9.00
C MET A 164 -11.09 -14.85 7.96
N SER A 165 -10.14 -15.75 7.73
CA SER A 165 -10.18 -16.74 6.64
C SER A 165 -10.42 -16.09 5.26
N ILE A 166 -9.86 -14.90 5.05
CA ILE A 166 -9.89 -14.17 3.77
C ILE A 166 -8.57 -14.45 3.06
N HIS A 167 -8.59 -14.57 1.73
CA HIS A 167 -7.38 -14.82 0.97
C HIS A 167 -6.39 -13.64 1.04
N TRP A 168 -5.10 -13.91 1.25
CA TRP A 168 -4.03 -12.90 1.39
C TRP A 168 -4.09 -11.83 0.30
N ALA A 169 -4.23 -12.23 -0.95
CA ALA A 169 -4.31 -11.29 -2.08
C ALA A 169 -5.46 -10.28 -1.95
N GLN A 170 -6.59 -10.65 -1.33
CA GLN A 170 -7.71 -9.75 -1.10
C GLN A 170 -7.41 -8.77 0.04
N VAL A 171 -6.80 -9.24 1.13
CA VAL A 171 -6.39 -8.39 2.26
C VAL A 171 -5.34 -7.38 1.82
N PHE A 172 -4.28 -7.85 1.16
CA PHE A 172 -3.22 -6.99 0.63
C PHE A 172 -3.75 -6.02 -0.42
N GLY A 173 -4.59 -6.49 -1.34
CA GLY A 173 -5.23 -5.64 -2.36
C GLY A 173 -6.09 -4.54 -1.72
N ALA A 174 -6.88 -4.87 -0.70
CA ALA A 174 -7.69 -3.88 0.01
C ALA A 174 -6.84 -2.87 0.80
N ALA A 175 -5.73 -3.31 1.41
CA ALA A 175 -4.82 -2.42 2.12
C ALA A 175 -4.13 -1.43 1.16
N GLY A 176 -3.64 -1.92 0.01
CA GLY A 176 -3.02 -1.09 -1.01
C GLY A 176 -3.97 -0.11 -1.68
N LEU A 177 -5.17 -0.57 -2.08
CA LEU A 177 -6.18 0.28 -2.73
C LEU A 177 -6.88 1.23 -1.76
N GLY A 178 -6.92 0.90 -0.46
CA GLY A 178 -7.54 1.72 0.58
C GLY A 178 -6.74 2.98 0.96
N GLY A 179 -5.60 3.25 0.32
CA GLY A 179 -4.74 4.38 0.64
C GLY A 179 -4.07 4.25 2.02
N PHE A 180 -3.94 3.03 2.53
CA PHE A 180 -3.23 2.78 3.76
C PHE A 180 -1.73 2.78 3.52
N ARG A 181 -0.99 3.18 4.56
CA ARG A 181 0.47 3.16 4.52
C ARG A 181 0.93 1.74 4.82
N LEU A 182 1.66 1.11 3.90
CA LEU A 182 2.20 -0.24 4.07
C LEU A 182 3.65 -0.25 4.58
N LEU A 183 4.33 0.89 4.51
CA LEU A 183 5.73 1.04 4.92
C LEU A 183 5.80 1.95 6.16
N PRO A 184 6.62 1.65 7.18
CA PRO A 184 6.86 2.51 8.32
C PRO A 184 7.47 3.82 7.83
N THR A 185 7.29 4.83 8.68
CA THR A 185 7.89 6.15 8.47
C THR A 185 8.94 6.36 9.53
N GLU A 186 10.05 7.00 9.15
CA GLU A 186 11.10 7.35 10.09
C GLU A 186 10.71 8.65 10.81
N GLY A 187 10.72 8.63 12.14
CA GLY A 187 10.35 9.79 12.96
C GLY A 187 8.85 10.10 12.97
N HIS A 188 8.51 11.37 13.21
CA HIS A 188 7.14 11.86 13.28
C HIS A 188 6.58 12.14 11.89
N LEU A 189 5.46 11.50 11.56
CA LEU A 189 4.77 11.72 10.29
C LEU A 189 3.83 12.92 10.40
N VAL A 190 4.13 14.00 9.68
CA VAL A 190 3.26 15.17 9.57
C VAL A 190 2.45 15.06 8.27
N THR A 191 1.16 14.77 8.40
CA THR A 191 0.20 14.75 7.27
C THR A 191 -0.60 16.05 7.24
N VAL A 192 -0.47 16.84 6.19
CA VAL A 192 -1.30 18.03 5.94
C VAL A 192 -2.51 17.64 5.09
N CYS A 193 -3.70 18.12 5.46
CA CYS A 193 -4.92 17.87 4.70
C CYS A 193 -4.97 18.77 3.45
N ASP A 194 -5.06 18.17 2.25
CA ASP A 194 -5.16 18.88 0.97
C ASP A 194 -6.59 18.89 0.39
N CYS A 195 -7.58 18.50 1.19
CA CYS A 195 -8.99 18.55 0.81
C CYS A 195 -9.43 19.97 0.44
N ALA A 196 -10.48 20.08 -0.38
CA ALA A 196 -10.98 21.37 -0.84
C ALA A 196 -11.23 22.35 0.31
N SER A 197 -11.88 21.90 1.39
CA SER A 197 -12.15 22.73 2.58
C SER A 197 -10.86 23.26 3.23
N CYS A 198 -9.83 22.42 3.35
CA CYS A 198 -8.55 22.86 3.92
C CYS A 198 -7.83 23.83 2.98
N ARG A 199 -7.82 23.59 1.67
CA ARG A 199 -7.22 24.52 0.70
C ARG A 199 -7.91 25.90 0.74
N PHE A 200 -9.24 25.94 0.78
CA PHE A 200 -10.00 27.19 0.95
C PHE A 200 -9.71 27.90 2.27
N ALA A 201 -9.53 27.15 3.35
CA ALA A 201 -9.19 27.69 4.67
C ALA A 201 -7.71 28.10 4.84
N GLY A 202 -6.89 28.00 3.78
CA GLY A 202 -5.49 28.39 3.80
C GLY A 202 -4.49 27.24 4.05
N GLY A 203 -4.89 26.00 3.80
CA GLY A 203 -4.04 24.81 3.91
C GLY A 203 -2.78 24.87 3.03
N ASP A 204 -2.83 25.53 1.86
CA ASP A 204 -1.65 25.74 1.03
C ASP A 204 -0.59 26.60 1.75
N ARG A 205 -1.01 27.58 2.56
CA ARG A 205 -0.09 28.39 3.38
C ARG A 205 0.50 27.59 4.53
N LEU A 206 -0.31 26.71 5.12
CA LEU A 206 0.12 25.79 6.18
C LEU A 206 1.21 24.84 5.67
N LEU A 207 0.98 24.24 4.49
CA LEU A 207 1.94 23.34 3.86
C LEU A 207 3.26 24.05 3.55
N ASN A 208 3.20 25.21 2.87
CA ASN A 208 4.41 25.95 2.51
C ASN A 208 5.23 26.35 3.75
N ALA A 209 4.58 26.80 4.82
CA ALA A 209 5.27 27.15 6.06
C ALA A 209 5.94 25.94 6.72
N LEU A 210 5.32 24.76 6.65
CA LEU A 210 5.90 23.52 7.16
C LEU A 210 7.06 23.04 6.28
N GLU A 211 6.98 23.18 4.96
CA GLU A 211 8.08 22.88 4.02
C GLU A 211 9.30 23.78 4.29
N GLU A 212 9.08 25.07 4.51
CA GLU A 212 10.14 26.03 4.83
C GLU A 212 10.80 25.74 6.19
N GLU A 213 10.01 25.45 7.24
CA GLU A 213 10.52 25.16 8.59
C GLU A 213 11.26 23.82 8.70
N LEU A 214 10.80 22.80 7.98
CA LEU A 214 11.42 21.47 7.98
C LEU A 214 12.53 21.33 6.93
N GLY A 215 12.59 22.23 5.94
CA GLY A 215 13.56 22.19 4.85
C GLY A 215 13.37 21.01 3.89
N ILE A 216 12.13 20.49 3.77
CA ILE A 216 11.76 19.34 2.94
C ILE A 216 10.49 19.64 2.16
N ARG A 217 10.24 18.90 1.08
CA ARG A 217 8.96 18.95 0.35
C ARG A 217 7.98 17.89 0.83
N ALA A 218 6.70 18.09 0.54
CA ALA A 218 5.70 17.04 0.69
C ALA A 218 6.12 15.75 -0.04
N GLY A 219 6.18 14.64 0.70
CA GLY A 219 6.65 13.33 0.25
C GLY A 219 8.07 12.98 0.71
N GLU A 220 8.80 13.93 1.31
CA GLU A 220 10.18 13.73 1.74
C GLU A 220 10.30 13.54 3.26
N THR A 221 11.45 13.02 3.67
CA THR A 221 11.83 12.87 5.08
C THR A 221 13.06 13.73 5.34
N THR A 222 13.07 14.43 6.47
CA THR A 222 14.22 15.21 6.93
C THR A 222 15.49 14.38 6.99
N ALA A 223 16.64 14.98 6.70
CA ALA A 223 17.94 14.28 6.73
C ALA A 223 18.25 13.66 8.11
N ASP A 224 17.73 14.27 9.18
CA ASP A 224 17.86 13.77 10.55
C ASP A 224 16.93 12.56 10.85
N GLY A 225 16.05 12.19 9.93
CA GLY A 225 15.09 11.10 10.09
C GLY A 225 14.02 11.33 11.16
N ARG A 226 13.85 12.58 11.62
CA ARG A 226 12.96 12.94 12.74
C ARG A 226 11.54 13.30 12.32
N PHE A 227 11.39 13.82 11.11
CA PHE A 227 10.10 14.22 10.54
C PHE A 227 10.00 13.81 9.08
N SER A 228 8.83 13.31 8.71
CA SER A 228 8.41 13.13 7.32
C SER A 228 7.18 13.98 7.06
N LEU A 229 7.14 14.68 5.94
CA LEU A 229 6.01 15.53 5.56
C LEU A 229 5.26 14.87 4.41
N GLU A 230 3.94 14.79 4.49
CA GLU A 230 3.08 14.33 3.40
C GLU A 230 1.78 15.13 3.31
N THR A 231 1.11 15.04 2.16
CA THR A 231 -0.27 15.52 2.01
C THR A 231 -1.23 14.35 1.83
N ARG A 232 -2.45 14.51 2.33
CA ARG A 232 -3.56 13.59 2.02
C ARG A 232 -4.89 14.31 1.81
N PRO A 233 -5.79 13.73 1.01
CA PRO A 233 -7.16 14.24 0.79
C PRO A 233 -8.02 14.34 2.04
N ASP A 234 -7.70 13.59 3.09
CA ASP A 234 -8.38 13.70 4.36
C ASP A 234 -7.49 13.23 5.51
N VAL A 235 -7.65 13.90 6.64
CA VAL A 235 -7.04 13.53 7.94
C VAL A 235 -8.11 13.19 8.98
N GLY A 236 -9.38 13.05 8.57
CA GLY A 236 -10.53 12.77 9.43
C GLY A 236 -11.06 14.02 10.15
N ALA A 237 -10.82 15.20 9.59
CA ALA A 237 -10.99 16.49 10.30
C ALA A 237 -11.67 17.58 9.46
N GLY A 238 -12.56 17.19 8.54
CA GLY A 238 -13.20 18.12 7.60
C GLY A 238 -13.98 19.27 8.26
N ALA A 239 -14.45 19.10 9.51
CA ALA A 239 -15.16 20.13 10.27
C ALA A 239 -14.23 21.19 10.90
N THR A 240 -12.93 20.91 11.01
CA THR A 240 -11.95 21.75 11.70
C THR A 240 -10.85 22.21 10.74
N SER A 241 -11.24 22.72 9.57
CA SER A 241 -10.29 23.22 8.57
C SER A 241 -9.66 24.57 9.01
N PRO A 242 -8.38 24.81 8.68
CA PRO A 242 -7.41 23.86 8.14
C PRO A 242 -6.89 22.91 9.22
N ALA A 243 -6.64 21.65 8.84
CA ALA A 243 -6.25 20.59 9.75
C ALA A 243 -4.97 19.87 9.30
N MET A 244 -4.24 19.33 10.26
CA MET A 244 -3.10 18.46 10.03
C MET A 244 -3.11 17.31 11.04
N ARG A 245 -2.45 16.21 10.73
CA ARG A 245 -2.24 15.08 11.63
C ARG A 245 -0.75 14.90 11.86
N ILE A 246 -0.34 14.70 13.12
CA ILE A 246 1.00 14.22 13.44
C ILE A 246 0.86 12.82 14.01
N ASP A 247 1.47 11.84 13.35
CA ASP A 247 1.34 10.42 13.61
C ASP A 247 -0.15 10.01 13.58
N THR A 248 -0.75 9.83 14.75
CA THR A 248 -2.13 9.39 14.95
C THR A 248 -3.03 10.51 15.45
N LEU A 249 -2.45 11.64 15.87
CA LEU A 249 -3.17 12.75 16.50
C LEU A 249 -3.53 13.82 15.49
N VAL A 250 -4.83 14.12 15.42
CA VAL A 250 -5.41 15.12 14.52
C VAL A 250 -5.48 16.47 15.22
N TYR A 251 -5.06 17.52 14.54
CA TYR A 251 -5.04 18.90 15.02
C TYR A 251 -5.83 19.80 14.07
N GLY A 252 -6.77 20.57 14.64
CA GLY A 252 -7.60 21.53 13.92
C GLY A 252 -8.53 22.29 14.89
N PRO A 253 -9.00 23.50 14.54
CA PRO A 253 -8.56 24.34 13.43
C PRO A 253 -7.20 24.99 13.72
N LEU A 254 -6.33 25.06 12.71
CA LEU A 254 -4.95 25.53 12.84
C LEU A 254 -4.72 26.89 12.19
N THR A 255 -3.79 27.64 12.78
CA THR A 255 -3.08 28.75 12.12
C THR A 255 -1.64 28.32 11.86
N VAL A 256 -0.94 29.02 10.96
CA VAL A 256 0.47 28.73 10.65
C VAL A 256 1.32 28.71 11.92
N ASP A 257 1.19 29.72 12.78
CA ASP A 257 1.95 29.82 14.04
C ASP A 257 1.69 28.65 14.98
N LYS A 258 0.43 28.22 15.12
CA LYS A 258 0.06 27.07 15.96
C LYS A 258 0.65 25.78 15.43
N ALA A 259 0.65 25.60 14.11
CA ALA A 259 1.21 24.40 13.49
C ALA A 259 2.73 24.29 13.71
N LEU A 260 3.45 25.39 13.50
CA LEU A 260 4.89 25.48 13.76
C LEU A 260 5.20 25.23 15.24
N HIS A 261 4.39 25.78 16.14
CA HIS A 261 4.54 25.56 17.57
C HIS A 261 4.35 24.07 17.95
N ILE A 262 3.34 23.39 17.39
CA ILE A 262 3.09 21.96 17.65
C ILE A 262 4.27 21.12 17.14
N VAL A 263 4.80 21.42 15.95
CA VAL A 263 5.98 20.71 15.40
C VAL A 263 7.21 20.96 16.26
N ALA A 264 7.43 22.19 16.73
CA ALA A 264 8.52 22.53 17.63
C ALA A 264 8.43 21.80 18.98
N GLN A 265 7.23 21.66 19.56
CA GLN A 265 7.03 20.88 20.79
C GLN A 265 7.41 19.41 20.60
N ARG A 266 7.09 18.83 19.45
CA ARG A 266 7.45 17.44 19.12
C ARG A 266 8.96 17.29 18.94
N ARG A 267 9.65 18.26 18.34
CA ARG A 267 11.13 18.29 18.26
C ARG A 267 11.81 18.16 19.62
N VAL A 268 11.26 18.79 20.67
CA VAL A 268 11.85 18.78 22.02
C VAL A 268 11.65 17.43 22.72
N THR A 269 10.48 16.82 22.55
CA THR A 269 10.09 15.59 23.27
C THR A 269 10.93 14.40 22.84
N THR A 270 11.33 14.30 21.57
CA THR A 270 12.17 13.21 21.05
C THR A 270 13.59 13.21 21.65
N SER A 271 14.10 14.35 22.12
CA SER A 271 15.43 14.43 22.75
C SER A 271 15.47 13.87 24.18
N ALA A 272 14.31 13.75 24.85
CA ALA A 272 14.19 13.22 26.20
C ALA A 272 13.99 11.69 26.27
N GLY A 273 13.62 11.03 25.16
CA GLY A 273 13.27 9.61 25.10
C GLY A 273 14.40 8.63 24.79
N SER A 274 15.64 9.09 24.58
CA SER A 274 16.80 8.25 24.22
C SER A 274 17.61 7.73 25.42
N ARG A 275 17.04 7.71 26.63
CA ARG A 275 17.64 7.08 27.82
C ARG A 275 16.61 6.24 28.57
N ALA A 276 16.42 5.01 28.13
CA ALA A 276 16.03 3.86 28.96
C ALA A 276 16.35 2.57 28.19
#